data_AF-A0A1F3T7Y3-F1
#
_entry.id   AF-A0A1F3T7Y3-F1
#
_cell.length_a   1.000
_cell.length_b   1.000
_cell.length_c   1.000
_cell.angle_alpha   90.00
_cell.angle_beta   90.00
_cell.angle_gamma   90.00
#
_symmetry.space_group_name_H-M   'P 1'
#
loop_
_entity.id
_entity.type
_entity.pdbx_description
1 polymer ?
#
loop_
_entity_poly.entity_id
_entity_poly.type
_entity_poly.pdbx_seq_one_letter_code
_entity_poly.pdbx_strand_id
1 'polypeptide(L)'
;MAFHPRSIRLAVSLVLLAISLTGGQASAQGNRGPHGGELVSDAGDLFEVSVNPSGRQVDVYALQSVAGPPRNLSITLFSFPGFEETVELQTTKLPRESLPHYQGQLSFLNSNFMGFELSFQFQGGGTRLVRSMKGEFNAEDRAGYGS
;
A
#
# COMPACT_ATOMS: atom_id res chain seq x y z
N MET A 1 17.99 -55.06 48.74
CA MET A 1 18.36 -53.65 48.50
C MET A 1 17.59 -53.17 47.28
N ALA A 2 16.73 -52.17 47.44
CA ALA A 2 15.82 -51.66 46.42
C ALA A 2 16.49 -50.53 45.61
N PHE A 3 16.38 -50.55 44.29
CA PHE A 3 16.83 -49.46 43.42
C PHE A 3 15.65 -48.94 42.59
N HIS A 4 15.32 -47.67 42.82
CA HIS A 4 14.21 -46.96 42.17
C HIS A 4 14.59 -46.48 40.75
N PRO A 5 13.65 -46.51 39.78
CA PRO A 5 13.85 -45.91 38.46
C PRO A 5 13.71 -44.39 38.53
N ARG A 6 14.67 -43.66 37.94
CA ARG A 6 14.59 -42.19 37.76
C ARG A 6 13.86 -41.86 36.46
N SER A 7 12.76 -41.14 36.59
CA SER A 7 11.94 -40.63 35.50
C SER A 7 12.65 -39.48 34.76
N ILE A 8 12.82 -39.62 33.45
CA ILE A 8 13.26 -38.55 32.55
C ILE A 8 12.01 -37.76 32.14
N ARG A 9 11.94 -36.47 32.49
CA ARG A 9 10.90 -35.57 31.98
C ARG A 9 11.45 -34.84 30.77
N LEU A 10 10.94 -35.15 29.58
CA LEU A 10 11.12 -34.32 28.38
C LEU A 10 10.28 -33.05 28.54
N ALA A 11 10.94 -31.90 28.63
CA ALA A 11 10.31 -30.61 28.43
C ALA A 11 10.37 -30.27 26.94
N VAL A 12 9.22 -30.34 26.26
CA VAL A 12 9.05 -29.86 24.88
C VAL A 12 8.83 -28.36 24.95
N SER A 13 9.88 -27.58 24.66
CA SER A 13 9.75 -26.13 24.48
C SER A 13 9.14 -25.84 23.11
N LEU A 14 7.86 -25.47 23.11
CA LEU A 14 7.17 -24.91 21.95
C LEU A 14 7.51 -23.42 21.85
N VAL A 15 8.39 -23.06 20.91
CA VAL A 15 8.70 -21.66 20.57
C VAL A 15 7.68 -21.19 19.54
N LEU A 16 6.66 -20.46 19.99
CA LEU A 16 5.75 -19.73 19.13
C LEU A 16 6.44 -18.42 18.69
N LEU A 17 6.98 -18.42 17.47
CA LEU A 17 7.49 -17.22 16.82
C LEU A 17 6.30 -16.40 16.29
N ALA A 18 5.88 -15.39 17.05
CA ALA A 18 4.92 -14.40 16.56
C ALA A 18 5.64 -13.46 15.58
N ILE A 19 5.35 -13.61 14.28
CA ILE A 19 5.79 -12.65 13.26
C ILE A 19 4.89 -11.43 13.39
N SER A 20 5.41 -10.38 14.01
CA SER A 20 4.78 -9.07 14.01
C SER A 20 4.82 -8.51 12.59
N LEU A 21 3.68 -8.49 11.88
CA LEU A 21 3.51 -7.65 10.69
C LEU A 21 3.49 -6.19 11.15
N THR A 22 4.67 -5.58 11.28
CA THR A 22 4.78 -4.12 11.34
C THR A 22 4.51 -3.59 9.94
N GLY A 23 3.23 -3.40 9.60
CA GLY A 23 2.81 -2.53 8.51
C GLY A 23 3.21 -1.10 8.91
N GLY A 24 4.38 -0.66 8.46
CA GLY A 24 4.79 0.73 8.59
C GLY A 24 3.76 1.59 7.89
N GLN A 25 3.09 2.48 8.63
CA GLN A 25 2.23 3.50 8.05
C GLN A 25 3.13 4.50 7.35
N ALA A 26 3.45 4.23 6.10
CA ALA A 26 4.12 5.18 5.22
C ALA A 26 3.19 6.41 5.04
N SER A 27 3.69 7.58 5.43
CA SER A 27 2.99 8.84 5.29
C SER A 27 3.25 9.44 3.91
N ALA A 28 2.19 9.70 3.16
CA ALA A 28 2.26 10.55 1.98
C ALA A 28 2.58 11.99 2.40
N GLN A 29 3.82 12.41 2.18
CA GLN A 29 4.21 13.80 2.36
C GLN A 29 3.75 14.54 1.10
N GLY A 30 3.03 15.67 1.24
CA GLY A 30 2.41 16.44 0.14
C GLY A 30 3.35 17.05 -0.92
N ASN A 31 4.51 16.45 -1.13
CA ASN A 31 5.46 16.77 -2.18
C ASN A 31 4.98 16.17 -3.51
N ARG A 32 4.96 17.02 -4.54
CA ARG A 32 4.65 16.60 -5.91
C ARG A 32 5.88 15.96 -6.55
N GLY A 33 5.65 14.90 -7.32
CA GLY A 33 6.70 14.23 -8.09
C GLY A 33 6.99 14.92 -9.43
N PRO A 34 7.97 14.41 -10.19
CA PRO A 34 8.37 14.94 -11.50
C PRO A 34 7.26 14.94 -12.57
N HIS A 35 6.25 14.08 -12.43
CA HIS A 35 5.09 14.02 -13.33
C HIS A 35 3.87 14.78 -12.78
N GLY A 36 4.04 15.53 -11.68
CA GLY A 36 2.96 16.29 -11.02
C GLY A 36 2.00 15.42 -10.18
N GLY A 37 2.29 14.13 -10.03
CA GLY A 37 1.62 13.22 -9.13
C GLY A 37 2.03 13.42 -7.67
N GLU A 38 1.49 12.58 -6.80
CA GLU A 38 1.73 12.58 -5.37
C GLU A 38 2.78 11.54 -4.98
N LEU A 39 3.76 11.93 -4.16
CA LEU A 39 4.84 11.06 -3.73
C LEU A 39 4.46 10.22 -2.51
N VAL A 40 4.71 8.92 -2.60
CA VAL A 40 4.55 7.97 -1.50
C VAL A 40 5.79 7.08 -1.40
N SER A 41 6.25 6.83 -0.16
CA SER A 41 7.48 6.09 0.07
C SER A 41 7.31 5.04 1.15
N ASP A 42 7.88 3.85 0.95
CA ASP A 42 7.84 2.76 1.95
C ASP A 42 9.16 1.98 1.96
N ALA A 43 9.83 1.91 3.11
CA ALA A 43 11.16 1.30 3.33
C ALA A 43 12.21 1.54 2.23
N GLY A 44 12.28 2.76 1.71
CA GLY A 44 13.27 3.18 0.69
C GLY A 44 12.81 3.01 -0.75
N ASP A 45 11.66 2.39 -1.00
CA ASP A 45 10.96 2.47 -2.28
C ASP A 45 10.19 3.80 -2.36
N LEU A 46 10.19 4.44 -3.53
CA LEU A 46 9.51 5.72 -3.80
C LEU A 46 8.67 5.60 -5.06
N PHE A 47 7.39 5.94 -4.94
CA PHE A 47 6.44 5.95 -6.03
C PHE A 47 5.82 7.35 -6.17
N GLU A 48 5.46 7.69 -7.41
CA GLU A 48 4.63 8.84 -7.72
C GLU A 48 3.30 8.35 -8.29
N VAL A 49 2.20 8.78 -7.68
CA VAL A 49 0.84 8.42 -8.07
C VAL A 49 0.16 9.62 -8.72
N SER A 50 -0.21 9.49 -9.99
CA SER A 50 -0.96 10.49 -10.74
C SER A 50 -2.35 9.96 -11.06
N VAL A 51 -3.38 10.69 -10.65
CA VAL A 51 -4.78 10.34 -10.92
C VAL A 51 -5.34 11.37 -11.89
N ASN A 52 -5.83 10.91 -13.03
CA ASN A 52 -6.51 11.71 -14.05
C ASN A 52 -7.98 11.26 -14.17
N PRO A 53 -8.90 11.83 -13.36
CA PRO A 53 -10.32 11.46 -13.41
C PRO A 53 -10.97 11.75 -14.76
N SER A 54 -10.56 12.84 -15.43
CA SER A 54 -11.10 13.23 -16.74
C SER A 54 -10.72 12.22 -17.84
N GLY A 55 -9.48 11.73 -17.79
CA GLY A 55 -9.00 10.63 -18.65
C GLY A 55 -9.37 9.24 -18.14
N ARG A 56 -10.05 9.14 -16.99
CA ARG A 56 -10.35 7.88 -16.28
C ARG A 56 -9.12 7.00 -16.10
N GLN A 57 -7.98 7.60 -15.78
CA GLN A 57 -6.71 6.90 -15.74
C GLN A 57 -6.01 7.15 -14.41
N VAL A 58 -5.29 6.14 -13.96
CA VAL A 58 -4.31 6.27 -12.89
C VAL A 58 -2.96 5.75 -13.37
N ASP A 59 -1.92 6.50 -13.04
CA ASP A 59 -0.54 6.21 -13.37
C ASP A 59 0.29 6.15 -12.09
N VAL A 60 1.12 5.12 -11.95
CA VAL A 60 2.06 4.97 -10.85
C VAL A 60 3.46 4.79 -11.40
N TYR A 61 4.34 5.75 -11.11
CA TYR A 61 5.73 5.73 -11.53
C TYR A 61 6.60 5.25 -10.37
N ALA A 62 7.36 4.19 -10.58
CA ALA A 62 8.42 3.84 -9.63
C ALA A 62 9.60 4.80 -9.86
N LEU A 63 9.90 5.64 -8.88
CA LEU A 63 11.01 6.61 -8.94
C LEU A 63 12.29 6.05 -8.31
N GLN A 64 12.13 5.24 -7.27
CA GLN A 64 13.20 4.50 -6.62
C GLN A 64 12.66 3.15 -6.17
N SER A 65 13.43 2.09 -6.38
CA SER A 65 13.08 0.79 -5.82
C SER A 65 14.30 0.05 -5.31
N VAL A 66 14.31 -0.23 -4.01
CA VAL A 66 15.37 -0.98 -3.32
C VAL A 66 15.06 -2.48 -3.38
N ALA A 67 13.78 -2.85 -3.29
CA ALA A 67 13.34 -4.24 -3.36
C ALA A 67 13.18 -4.79 -4.79
N GLY A 68 13.40 -3.95 -5.81
CA GLY A 68 13.11 -4.25 -7.21
C GLY A 68 11.63 -4.04 -7.56
N PRO A 69 11.24 -4.16 -8.83
CA PRO A 69 9.89 -3.82 -9.26
C PRO A 69 8.82 -4.76 -8.63
N PRO A 70 7.71 -4.23 -8.09
CA PRO A 70 6.62 -5.05 -7.59
C PRO A 70 5.97 -5.87 -8.71
N ARG A 71 5.52 -7.08 -8.37
CA ARG A 71 4.86 -8.03 -9.30
C ARG A 71 3.39 -7.70 -9.51
N ASN A 72 2.72 -7.42 -8.41
CA ASN A 72 1.33 -7.03 -8.36
C ASN A 72 1.28 -5.67 -7.68
N LEU A 73 0.48 -4.78 -8.25
CA LEU A 73 0.32 -3.43 -7.76
C LEU A 73 -1.12 -3.01 -8.05
N SER A 74 -1.83 -2.61 -7.01
CA SER A 74 -3.20 -2.12 -7.11
C SER A 74 -3.36 -0.84 -6.31
N ILE A 75 -4.33 -0.03 -6.72
CA ILE A 75 -4.64 1.22 -6.03
C ILE A 75 -6.11 1.25 -5.69
N THR A 76 -6.42 1.53 -4.44
CA THR A 76 -7.77 1.83 -3.98
C THR A 76 -7.92 3.33 -3.86
N LEU A 77 -8.81 3.93 -4.65
CA LEU A 77 -9.18 5.34 -4.54
C LEU A 77 -10.36 5.50 -3.59
N PHE A 78 -10.24 6.43 -2.63
CA PHE A 78 -11.32 6.78 -1.71
C PHE A 78 -11.95 8.11 -2.15
N SER A 79 -13.28 8.17 -2.26
CA SER A 79 -14.01 9.37 -2.70
C SER A 79 -15.24 9.63 -1.84
N PHE A 80 -15.72 10.88 -1.84
CA PHE A 80 -16.91 11.27 -1.07
C PHE A 80 -18.19 11.21 -1.93
N PRO A 81 -19.32 10.73 -1.38
CA PRO A 81 -19.51 10.13 -0.04
C PRO A 81 -19.27 8.61 -0.04
N GLY A 82 -18.15 8.15 0.52
CA GLY A 82 -17.89 6.75 0.88
C GLY A 82 -17.71 5.76 -0.28
N PHE A 83 -17.40 6.25 -1.49
CA PHE A 83 -17.15 5.39 -2.64
C PHE A 83 -15.68 4.99 -2.69
N GLU A 84 -15.43 3.69 -2.84
CA GLU A 84 -14.10 3.12 -3.01
C GLU A 84 -14.03 2.37 -4.34
N GLU A 85 -12.92 2.53 -5.05
CA GLU A 85 -12.62 1.74 -6.25
C GLU A 85 -11.20 1.21 -6.16
N THR A 86 -11.06 -0.11 -6.28
CA THR A 86 -9.76 -0.77 -6.42
C THR A 86 -9.49 -1.05 -7.89
N VAL A 87 -8.34 -0.60 -8.37
CA VAL A 87 -7.86 -0.83 -9.74
C VAL A 87 -6.55 -1.60 -9.68
N GLU A 88 -6.54 -2.76 -10.31
CA GLU A 88 -5.30 -3.52 -10.58
C GLU A 88 -4.51 -2.80 -11.67
N LEU A 89 -3.25 -2.49 -11.38
CA LEU A 89 -2.40 -1.71 -12.28
C LEU A 89 -1.51 -2.64 -13.12
N GLN A 90 -1.49 -2.38 -14.42
CA GLN A 90 -0.70 -3.14 -15.37
C GLN A 90 0.63 -2.45 -15.63
N THR A 91 1.71 -3.21 -15.65
CA THR A 91 3.03 -2.67 -16.00
C THR A 91 3.08 -2.26 -17.47
N THR A 92 3.40 -1.01 -17.71
CA THR A 92 3.65 -0.41 -19.01
C THR A 92 5.14 -0.06 -19.12
N LYS A 93 5.79 -0.53 -20.19
CA LYS A 93 7.20 -0.22 -20.41
C LYS A 93 7.33 1.04 -21.24
N LEU A 94 7.69 2.16 -20.61
CA LEU A 94 8.03 3.38 -21.34
C LEU A 94 9.42 3.24 -21.98
N PRO A 95 9.62 3.61 -23.26
CA PRO A 95 10.86 3.37 -23.98
C PRO A 95 12.13 4.01 -23.38
N ARG A 96 11.97 4.99 -22.50
CA ARG A 96 13.07 5.82 -21.96
C ARG A 96 13.27 5.68 -20.46
N GLU A 97 12.47 4.88 -19.77
CA GLU A 97 12.52 4.75 -18.31
C GLU A 97 13.20 3.44 -17.89
N SER A 98 14.06 3.53 -16.87
CA SER A 98 14.77 2.38 -16.30
C SER A 98 13.92 1.59 -15.31
N LEU A 99 12.92 2.24 -14.72
CA LEU A 99 11.96 1.65 -13.78
C LEU A 99 10.60 1.48 -14.47
N PRO A 100 9.78 0.52 -14.00
CA PRO A 100 8.46 0.31 -14.57
C PRO A 100 7.51 1.47 -14.26
N HIS A 101 6.66 1.75 -15.24
CA HIS A 101 5.44 2.52 -15.07
C HIS A 101 4.28 1.52 -14.92
N TYR A 102 3.29 1.85 -14.11
CA TYR A 102 2.07 1.08 -13.93
C TYR A 102 0.87 1.94 -14.26
N GLN A 103 -0.10 1.37 -14.98
CA GLN A 103 -1.28 2.09 -15.46
C GLN A 103 -2.55 1.31 -15.17
N GLY A 104 -3.62 2.01 -14.80
CA GLY A 104 -4.95 1.46 -14.57
C GLY A 104 -6.05 2.34 -15.10
N GLN A 105 -7.20 1.74 -15.40
CA GLN A 105 -8.40 2.44 -15.87
C GLN A 105 -9.41 2.56 -14.73
N LEU A 106 -9.89 3.77 -14.47
CA LEU A 106 -10.93 4.07 -13.51
C LEU A 106 -12.32 3.82 -14.11
N SER A 107 -13.22 3.24 -13.31
CA SER A 107 -14.61 3.01 -13.67
C SER A 107 -15.47 4.26 -13.46
N PHE A 108 -15.17 5.08 -12.45
CA PHE A 108 -15.90 6.32 -12.19
C PHE A 108 -15.22 7.57 -12.74
N LEU A 109 -16.04 8.59 -13.01
CA LEU A 109 -15.63 9.94 -13.43
C LEU A 109 -15.50 10.93 -12.26
N ASN A 110 -15.65 10.46 -11.01
CA ASN A 110 -15.65 11.34 -9.85
C ASN A 110 -14.27 11.99 -9.67
N SER A 111 -14.21 13.32 -9.77
CA SER A 111 -12.99 14.10 -9.56
C SER A 111 -12.67 14.33 -8.08
N ASN A 112 -13.62 14.05 -7.18
CA ASN A 112 -13.50 14.34 -5.75
C ASN A 112 -12.99 13.11 -4.99
N PHE A 113 -11.72 12.78 -5.17
CA PHE A 113 -11.04 11.78 -4.34
C PHE A 113 -10.48 12.41 -3.06
N MET A 114 -10.71 11.75 -1.94
CA MET A 114 -10.19 12.09 -0.62
C MET A 114 -8.82 11.50 -0.36
N GLY A 115 -8.38 10.52 -1.17
CA GLY A 115 -7.12 9.84 -0.96
C GLY A 115 -7.01 8.57 -1.76
N PHE A 116 -5.94 7.83 -1.51
CA PHE A 116 -5.71 6.52 -2.09
C PHE A 116 -4.90 5.62 -1.17
N GLU A 117 -5.00 4.32 -1.39
CA GLU A 117 -4.12 3.30 -0.83
C GLU A 117 -3.48 2.53 -1.98
N LEU A 118 -2.16 2.50 -1.99
CA LEU A 118 -1.39 1.71 -2.93
C LEU A 118 -0.96 0.41 -2.25
N SER A 119 -1.36 -0.71 -2.85
CA SER A 119 -1.03 -2.06 -2.42
C SER A 119 -0.06 -2.68 -3.40
N PHE A 120 1.04 -3.25 -2.91
CA PHE A 120 2.07 -3.81 -3.77
C PHE A 120 2.78 -4.98 -3.12
N GLN A 121 3.24 -5.91 -3.97
CA GLN A 121 3.94 -7.11 -3.54
C GLN A 121 5.25 -7.30 -4.32
N PHE A 122 6.35 -7.37 -3.60
CA PHE A 122 7.67 -7.69 -4.17
C PHE A 122 7.89 -9.20 -4.26
N GLN A 123 8.88 -9.60 -5.06
CA GLN A 123 9.25 -11.01 -5.19
C GLN A 123 9.73 -11.57 -3.84
N GLY A 124 9.01 -12.58 -3.33
CA GLY A 124 9.33 -13.22 -2.04
C GLY A 124 8.91 -12.42 -0.81
N GLY A 125 8.22 -11.28 -0.98
CA GLY A 125 7.70 -10.46 0.10
C GLY A 125 6.19 -10.63 0.34
N GLY A 126 5.73 -10.18 1.50
CA GLY A 126 4.30 -9.98 1.77
C GLY A 126 3.76 -8.73 1.09
N THR A 127 2.44 -8.57 1.12
CA THR A 127 1.77 -7.34 0.65
C THR A 127 2.12 -6.16 1.54
N ARG A 128 2.48 -5.04 0.93
CA ARG A 128 2.75 -3.76 1.58
C ARG A 128 1.69 -2.75 1.14
N LEU A 129 1.35 -1.84 2.04
CA LEU A 129 0.34 -0.82 1.84
C LEU A 129 0.93 0.54 2.17
N VAL A 130 0.75 1.52 1.27
CA VAL A 130 1.00 2.94 1.57
C VAL A 130 -0.25 3.74 1.27
N ARG A 131 -0.62 4.65 2.18
CA ARG A 131 -1.84 5.43 2.06
C ARG A 131 -1.52 6.92 1.99
N SER A 132 -2.23 7.62 1.12
CA SER A 132 -2.34 9.07 1.15
C SER A 132 -3.79 9.50 1.37
N MET A 133 -3.99 10.52 2.22
CA MET A 133 -5.27 11.18 2.40
C MET A 133 -5.11 12.68 2.18
N LYS A 134 -5.92 13.25 1.29
CA LYS A 134 -6.09 14.69 1.08
C LYS A 134 -7.07 15.23 2.11
N GLY A 135 -6.51 15.72 3.22
CA GLY A 135 -7.25 16.37 4.30
C GLY A 135 -7.18 15.58 5.60
N GLU A 136 -6.98 16.31 6.71
CA GLU A 136 -7.31 15.79 8.03
C GLU A 136 -8.78 15.40 7.99
N PHE A 137 -9.06 14.10 8.05
CA PHE A 137 -10.39 13.61 8.35
C PHE A 137 -10.66 14.04 9.79
N ASN A 138 -11.15 15.27 9.99
CA ASN A 138 -11.49 15.76 11.31
C ASN A 138 -12.51 14.78 11.88
N ALA A 139 -12.16 14.13 12.99
CA ALA A 139 -13.01 13.15 13.64
C ALA A 139 -14.40 13.71 14.03
N GLU A 140 -14.58 15.02 13.95
CA GLU A 140 -15.82 15.76 14.15
C GLU A 140 -16.88 15.52 13.04
N ASP A 141 -16.48 15.20 11.79
CA ASP A 141 -17.45 14.91 10.71
C ASP A 141 -18.19 13.57 10.89
N ARG A 142 -17.77 12.73 11.84
CA ARG A 142 -18.51 11.52 12.23
C ARG A 142 -19.73 11.80 13.10
N ALA A 143 -19.81 12.96 13.76
CA ALA A 143 -20.89 13.26 14.71
C ALA A 143 -22.15 13.86 14.05
N GLY A 144 -22.10 14.24 12.77
CA GLY A 144 -23.21 14.92 12.08
C GLY A 144 -24.25 14.02 11.42
N TYR A 145 -24.00 12.71 11.29
CA TYR A 145 -24.92 11.76 10.64
C TYR A 145 -25.54 10.82 11.67
N GLY A 146 -26.35 11.38 12.56
CA GLY A 146 -27.08 10.62 13.56
C GLY A 146 -27.91 11.52 14.47
N SER A 147 -28.93 12.16 13.90
CA SER A 147 -30.10 12.62 14.65
C SER A 147 -31.37 12.18 13.94
#